data_AF-A0A1G3RRN2-F1
#
_entry.id   AF-A0A1G3RRN2-F1
#
_cell.length_a   1.000
_cell.length_b   1.000
_cell.length_c   1.000
_cell.angle_alpha   90.00
_cell.angle_beta   90.00
_cell.angle_gamma   90.00
#
_symmetry.space_group_name_H-M   'P 1'
#
loop_
_entity.id
_entity.type
_entity.pdbx_description
1 polymer ?
#
loop_
_entity_poly.entity_id
_entity_poly.type
_entity_poly.pdbx_seq_one_letter_code
_entity_poly.pdbx_strand_id
1 'polypeptide(L)'
;MNQTDFAGALELALAREEAAVAFYEELLGMASFAAQKATLKEFRLMEEGHVAMVQSMQTKGRVNLSPDAAVDLGLARRLAAEEKPAAGMSYQQILSAAIKKEERSGDLYRDLAAAAVDGEIHLVFERLAAEESRHKHYFEELYENEVSRDN
;
A
#
# COMPACT_ATOMS: atom_id res chain seq x y z
N MET A 1 16.43 14.12 11.07
CA MET A 1 15.12 14.12 10.39
C MET A 1 14.22 15.18 11.01
N ASN A 2 13.50 15.99 10.23
CA ASN A 2 12.54 16.93 10.81
C ASN A 2 11.19 16.23 10.97
N GLN A 3 10.44 16.57 12.03
CA GLN A 3 9.10 16.04 12.31
C GLN A 3 8.14 16.14 11.11
N THR A 4 8.39 17.10 10.22
CA THR A 4 7.67 17.34 8.95
C THR A 4 7.77 16.18 7.96
N ASP A 5 8.93 15.52 7.83
CA ASP A 5 9.11 14.44 6.85
C ASP A 5 8.33 13.19 7.26
N PHE A 6 8.24 12.92 8.56
CA PHE A 6 7.47 11.78 9.05
C PHE A 6 5.97 11.99 8.99
N ALA A 7 5.49 13.17 9.38
CA ALA A 7 4.09 13.52 9.23
C ALA A 7 3.67 13.40 7.76
N GLY A 8 4.50 13.92 6.83
CA GLY A 8 4.27 13.78 5.40
C GLY A 8 4.33 12.33 4.90
N ALA A 9 5.16 11.46 5.51
CA ALA A 9 5.20 10.05 5.17
C ALA A 9 3.96 9.28 5.65
N LEU A 10 3.44 9.58 6.85
CA LEU A 10 2.18 9.01 7.32
C LEU A 10 0.98 9.54 6.53
N GLU A 11 0.97 10.81 6.14
CA GLU A 11 -0.03 11.37 5.23
C GLU A 11 -0.01 10.68 3.87
N LEU A 12 1.19 10.44 3.33
CA LEU A 12 1.36 9.67 2.10
C LEU A 12 0.88 8.23 2.25
N ALA A 13 1.22 7.56 3.36
CA ALA A 13 0.76 6.21 3.64
C ALA A 13 -0.77 6.17 3.67
N LEU A 14 -1.40 7.05 4.46
CA LEU A 14 -2.85 7.15 4.54
C LEU A 14 -3.52 7.37 3.17
N ALA A 15 -3.00 8.29 2.36
CA ALA A 15 -3.52 8.54 1.03
C ALA A 15 -3.40 7.33 0.10
N ARG A 16 -2.34 6.52 0.26
CA ARG A 16 -2.15 5.26 -0.50
C ARG A 16 -3.14 4.19 -0.06
N GLU A 17 -3.35 4.02 1.24
CA GLU A 17 -4.33 3.07 1.77
C GLU A 17 -5.76 3.42 1.30
N GLU A 18 -6.14 4.71 1.37
CA GLU A 18 -7.45 5.17 0.88
C GLU A 18 -7.60 4.95 -0.64
N ALA A 19 -6.53 5.17 -1.40
CA ALA A 19 -6.50 4.90 -2.83
C ALA A 19 -6.55 3.40 -3.16
N ALA A 20 -6.00 2.53 -2.30
CA ALA A 20 -6.10 1.07 -2.42
C ALA A 20 -7.52 0.59 -2.13
N VAL A 21 -8.17 1.08 -1.07
CA VAL A 21 -9.58 0.82 -0.76
C VAL A 21 -10.47 1.18 -1.96
N ALA A 22 -10.33 2.38 -2.51
CA ALA A 22 -11.10 2.84 -3.66
C ALA A 22 -10.84 1.95 -4.89
N PHE A 23 -9.59 1.60 -5.14
CA PHE A 23 -9.20 0.74 -6.25
C PHE A 23 -9.79 -0.66 -6.13
N TYR A 24 -9.75 -1.28 -4.95
CA TYR A 24 -10.36 -2.60 -4.73
C TYR A 24 -11.89 -2.55 -4.83
N GLU A 25 -12.53 -1.46 -4.44
CA GLU A 25 -13.97 -1.27 -4.67
C GLU A 25 -14.30 -1.23 -6.16
N GLU A 26 -13.51 -0.52 -6.97
CA GLU A 26 -13.65 -0.53 -8.43
C GLU A 26 -13.47 -1.96 -9.00
N LEU A 27 -12.44 -2.69 -8.55
CA LEU A 27 -12.20 -4.06 -9.00
C LEU A 27 -13.30 -5.03 -8.63
N LEU A 28 -13.92 -4.88 -7.46
CA LEU A 28 -15.08 -5.68 -7.06
C LEU A 28 -16.27 -5.50 -8.01
N GLY A 29 -16.45 -4.28 -8.53
CA GLY A 29 -17.45 -3.96 -9.55
C GLY A 29 -17.16 -4.61 -10.90
N MET A 30 -15.88 -4.81 -11.24
CA MET A 30 -15.43 -5.38 -12.51
C MET A 30 -15.24 -6.90 -12.49
N ALA A 31 -15.00 -7.49 -11.32
CA ALA A 31 -14.71 -8.91 -11.19
C ALA A 31 -15.89 -9.78 -11.66
N SER A 32 -15.58 -10.88 -12.36
CA SER A 32 -16.60 -11.80 -12.90
C SER A 32 -16.80 -13.04 -12.03
N PHE A 33 -15.76 -13.50 -11.32
CA PHE A 33 -15.76 -14.77 -10.60
C PHE A 33 -15.95 -14.60 -9.10
N ALA A 34 -16.77 -15.47 -8.48
CA ALA A 34 -17.11 -15.39 -7.06
C ALA A 34 -15.88 -15.51 -6.14
N ALA A 35 -14.92 -16.37 -6.47
CA ALA A 35 -13.69 -16.54 -5.69
C ALA A 35 -12.82 -15.26 -5.70
N GLN A 36 -12.62 -14.65 -6.87
CA GLN A 36 -11.89 -13.39 -6.99
C GLN A 36 -12.59 -12.26 -6.24
N LYS A 37 -13.92 -12.18 -6.31
CA LYS A 37 -14.70 -11.20 -5.53
C LYS A 37 -14.52 -11.38 -4.02
N ALA A 38 -14.46 -12.62 -3.53
CA ALA A 38 -14.23 -12.88 -2.11
C ALA A 38 -12.86 -12.36 -1.68
N THR A 39 -11.79 -12.70 -2.41
CA THR A 39 -10.43 -12.25 -2.10
C THR A 39 -10.28 -10.73 -2.19
N LEU A 40 -10.79 -10.10 -3.26
CA LEU A 40 -10.73 -8.63 -3.40
C LEU A 40 -11.50 -7.91 -2.29
N LYS A 41 -12.59 -8.50 -1.79
CA LYS A 41 -13.35 -7.95 -0.66
C LYS A 41 -12.56 -8.08 0.64
N GLU A 42 -11.88 -9.20 0.86
CA GLU A 42 -11.00 -9.37 2.01
C GLU A 42 -9.86 -8.36 1.98
N PHE A 43 -9.23 -8.14 0.83
CA PHE A 43 -8.15 -7.16 0.66
C PHE A 43 -8.64 -5.74 0.96
N ARG A 44 -9.76 -5.33 0.36
CA ARG A 44 -10.40 -4.03 0.67
C ARG A 44 -10.62 -3.83 2.18
N LEU A 45 -11.11 -4.85 2.88
CA LEU A 45 -11.33 -4.78 4.33
C LEU A 45 -10.02 -4.71 5.13
N MET A 46 -8.93 -5.33 4.64
CA MET A 46 -7.60 -5.19 5.24
C MET A 46 -7.06 -3.77 5.06
N GLU A 47 -7.20 -3.18 3.87
CA GLU A 47 -6.80 -1.78 3.63
C GLU A 47 -7.62 -0.80 4.49
N GLU A 48 -8.92 -1.01 4.66
CA GLU A 48 -9.73 -0.22 5.61
C GLU A 48 -9.15 -0.30 7.04
N GLY A 49 -8.61 -1.47 7.42
CA GLY A 49 -7.89 -1.66 8.68
C GLY A 49 -6.55 -0.91 8.73
N HIS A 50 -5.80 -0.89 7.63
CA HIS A 50 -4.55 -0.12 7.50
C HIS A 50 -4.81 1.38 7.63
N VAL A 51 -5.82 1.92 6.94
CA VAL A 51 -6.30 3.31 7.07
C VAL A 51 -6.51 3.65 8.55
N ALA A 52 -7.31 2.85 9.25
CA ALA A 52 -7.62 3.09 10.66
C ALA A 52 -6.36 3.03 11.56
N MET A 53 -5.43 2.12 11.25
CA MET A 53 -4.17 1.98 11.97
C MET A 53 -3.27 3.20 11.79
N VAL A 54 -3.06 3.65 10.55
CA VAL A 54 -2.24 4.83 10.22
C VAL A 54 -2.84 6.10 10.82
N GLN A 55 -4.16 6.29 10.73
CA GLN A 55 -4.86 7.42 11.37
C GLN A 55 -4.69 7.41 12.91
N SER A 56 -4.72 6.22 13.53
CA SER A 56 -4.46 6.07 14.97
C SER A 56 -3.04 6.52 15.34
N MET A 57 -2.05 6.22 14.49
CA MET A 57 -0.67 6.65 14.70
C MET A 57 -0.51 8.17 14.58
N GLN A 58 -1.12 8.79 13.58
CA GLN A 58 -1.10 10.25 13.40
C GLN A 58 -1.70 10.98 14.62
N THR A 59 -2.85 10.51 15.11
CA THR A 59 -3.56 11.16 16.23
C THR A 59 -2.87 10.99 17.58
N LYS A 60 -2.18 9.87 17.79
CA LYS A 60 -1.46 9.61 19.05
C LYS A 60 -0.17 10.42 19.19
N GLY A 61 0.43 10.90 18.11
CA GLY A 61 1.60 11.81 18.14
C GLY A 61 2.86 11.24 18.81
N ARG A 62 2.95 9.92 19.01
CA ARG A 62 4.01 9.24 19.79
C ARG A 62 4.98 8.41 18.93
N VAL A 63 5.25 8.81 17.70
CA VAL A 63 6.26 8.10 16.91
C VAL A 63 7.59 8.82 17.04
N ASN A 64 8.51 8.20 17.76
CA ASN A 64 9.90 8.64 17.85
C ASN A 64 10.72 7.97 16.74
N LEU A 65 11.41 8.77 15.95
CA LEU A 65 12.30 8.32 14.87
C LEU A 65 13.74 8.61 15.22
N SER A 66 14.64 7.91 14.53
CA SER A 66 16.07 8.02 14.83
C SER A 66 16.58 9.36 14.32
N PRO A 67 17.24 10.17 15.17
CA PRO A 67 17.92 11.38 14.72
C PRO A 67 19.02 11.06 13.70
N ASP A 68 19.67 9.90 13.85
CA ASP A 68 20.75 9.40 13.00
C ASP A 68 20.23 8.85 11.66
N ALA A 69 18.95 8.46 11.62
CA ALA A 69 18.24 8.16 10.38
C ALA A 69 17.82 9.47 9.72
N ALA A 70 18.76 10.23 9.16
CA ALA A 70 18.46 11.11 8.03
C ALA A 70 18.15 10.26 6.79
N VAL A 71 17.17 9.36 6.91
CA VAL A 71 16.69 8.53 5.82
C VAL A 71 15.82 9.43 4.96
N ASP A 72 16.32 9.79 3.79
CA ASP A 72 15.49 10.38 2.74
C ASP A 72 14.45 9.33 2.32
N LEU A 73 13.24 9.47 2.84
CA LEU A 73 12.09 8.62 2.46
C LEU A 73 11.67 8.82 0.99
N GLY A 74 12.28 9.78 0.28
CA GLY A 74 12.03 10.05 -1.12
C GLY A 74 10.60 10.54 -1.37
N LEU A 75 9.99 11.25 -0.41
CA LEU A 75 8.57 11.62 -0.47
C LEU A 75 8.22 12.38 -1.74
N ALA A 76 9.08 13.31 -2.20
CA ALA A 76 8.86 14.02 -3.46
C ALA A 76 8.77 13.06 -4.67
N ARG A 77 9.64 12.05 -4.73
CA ARG A 77 9.63 11.01 -5.77
C ARG A 77 8.39 10.11 -5.65
N ARG A 78 8.01 9.74 -4.43
CA ARG A 78 6.85 8.87 -4.17
C ARG A 78 5.52 9.59 -4.42
N LEU A 79 5.44 10.89 -4.15
CA LEU A 79 4.27 11.74 -4.45
C LEU A 79 4.10 11.99 -5.95
N ALA A 80 5.20 12.05 -6.70
CA ALA A 80 5.15 12.17 -8.15
C ALA A 80 4.69 10.88 -8.86
N ALA A 81 4.63 9.75 -8.14
CA ALA A 81 4.20 8.48 -8.73
C ALA A 81 2.68 8.48 -8.96
N GLU A 82 2.28 8.46 -10.24
CA GLU A 82 0.86 8.45 -10.61
C GLU A 82 0.14 7.17 -10.14
N GLU A 83 -1.05 7.36 -9.58
CA GLU A 83 -2.03 6.32 -9.31
C GLU A 83 -3.25 6.56 -10.18
N LYS A 84 -3.47 5.65 -11.13
CA LYS A 84 -4.56 5.76 -12.10
C LYS A 84 -5.75 4.92 -11.64
N PRO A 85 -6.99 5.42 -11.76
CA PRO A 85 -8.19 4.61 -11.55
C PRO A 85 -8.23 3.39 -12.47
N ALA A 86 -8.94 2.34 -12.08
CA ALA A 86 -9.08 1.15 -12.92
C ALA A 86 -9.96 1.40 -14.15
N ALA A 87 -10.83 2.42 -14.08
CA ALA A 87 -11.74 2.79 -15.16
C ALA A 87 -11.04 3.00 -16.52
N GLY A 88 -11.50 2.27 -17.54
CA GLY A 88 -10.99 2.38 -18.91
C GLY A 88 -9.68 1.65 -19.19
N MET A 89 -9.11 0.93 -18.21
CA MET A 89 -7.95 0.06 -18.39
C MET A 89 -8.35 -1.34 -18.85
N SER A 90 -7.45 -2.00 -19.58
CA SER A 90 -7.56 -3.45 -19.80
C SER A 90 -7.31 -4.23 -18.50
N TYR A 91 -7.73 -5.48 -18.45
CA TYR A 91 -7.52 -6.33 -17.27
C TYR A 91 -6.02 -6.50 -16.93
N GLN A 92 -5.17 -6.71 -17.92
CA GLN A 92 -3.70 -6.75 -17.72
C GLN A 92 -3.15 -5.42 -17.19
N GLN A 93 -3.65 -4.27 -17.68
CA GLN A 93 -3.24 -2.96 -17.19
C GLN A 93 -3.67 -2.74 -15.73
N ILE A 94 -4.86 -3.21 -15.37
CA ILE A 94 -5.38 -3.21 -14.00
C ILE A 94 -4.48 -4.01 -13.07
N LEU A 95 -4.13 -5.25 -13.44
CA LEU A 95 -3.26 -6.09 -12.63
C LEU A 95 -1.87 -5.48 -12.48
N SER A 96 -1.29 -4.92 -13.56
CA SER A 96 -0.02 -4.21 -13.49
C SER A 96 -0.09 -2.95 -12.60
N ALA A 97 -1.21 -2.23 -12.60
CA ALA A 97 -1.43 -1.08 -11.73
C ALA A 97 -1.55 -1.51 -10.26
N ALA A 98 -2.27 -2.60 -9.98
CA ALA A 98 -2.40 -3.18 -8.64
C ALA A 98 -1.02 -3.56 -8.07
N ILE A 99 -0.23 -4.35 -8.81
CA ILE A 99 1.13 -4.77 -8.40
C ILE A 99 1.99 -3.56 -8.01
N LYS A 100 1.96 -2.50 -8.82
CA LYS A 100 2.76 -1.28 -8.57
C LYS A 100 2.25 -0.48 -7.37
N LYS A 101 0.95 -0.52 -7.06
CA LYS A 101 0.38 0.14 -5.88
C LYS A 101 0.89 -0.55 -4.62
N GLU A 102 0.68 -1.86 -4.52
CA GLU A 102 1.14 -2.67 -3.38
C GLU A 102 2.66 -2.59 -3.19
N GLU A 103 3.43 -2.60 -4.28
CA GLU A 103 4.90 -2.45 -4.22
C GLU A 103 5.31 -1.11 -3.58
N ARG A 104 4.67 0.00 -3.99
CA ARG A 104 5.00 1.34 -3.47
C ARG A 104 4.61 1.50 -2.01
N SER A 105 3.46 0.96 -1.61
CA SER A 105 3.01 0.96 -0.21
C SER A 105 3.95 0.11 0.65
N GLY A 106 4.27 -1.11 0.20
CA GLY A 106 5.22 -1.99 0.88
C GLY A 106 6.62 -1.36 1.01
N ASP A 107 7.12 -0.70 -0.03
CA ASP A 107 8.39 0.03 0.01
C ASP A 107 8.36 1.20 1.00
N LEU A 108 7.22 1.91 1.09
CA LEU A 108 7.07 3.00 2.04
C LEU A 108 7.11 2.48 3.48
N TYR A 109 6.40 1.38 3.76
CA TYR A 109 6.40 0.78 5.09
C TYR A 109 7.75 0.18 5.49
N ARG A 110 8.49 -0.43 4.57
CA ARG A 110 9.87 -0.87 4.84
C ARG A 110 10.78 0.30 5.23
N ASP A 111 10.71 1.40 4.50
CA ASP A 111 11.50 2.59 4.81
C ASP A 111 11.09 3.21 6.16
N LEU A 112 9.79 3.23 6.47
CA LEU A 112 9.27 3.68 7.76
C LEU A 112 9.69 2.77 8.92
N ALA A 113 9.67 1.45 8.72
CA ALA A 113 10.16 0.48 9.68
C ALA A 113 11.65 0.70 9.97
N ALA A 114 12.46 0.91 8.93
CA ALA A 114 13.89 1.16 9.06
C ALA A 114 14.21 2.49 9.77
N ALA A 115 13.33 3.49 9.66
CA ALA A 115 13.48 4.79 10.31
C ALA A 115 12.94 4.84 11.76
N ALA A 116 12.12 3.87 12.17
CA ALA A 116 11.51 3.81 13.49
C ALA A 116 12.53 3.46 14.59
N VAL A 117 12.51 4.22 15.70
CA VAL A 117 13.30 3.91 16.91
C VAL A 117 12.53 3.06 17.89
N ASP A 118 11.22 3.29 17.95
CA ASP A 118 10.34 2.53 18.80
C ASP A 118 10.14 1.12 18.21
N GLY A 119 10.50 0.09 18.96
CA GLY A 119 10.40 -1.29 18.53
C GLY A 119 8.96 -1.72 18.24
N GLU A 120 7.97 -1.16 18.93
CA GLU A 120 6.56 -1.46 18.65
C GLU A 120 6.14 -0.85 17.30
N ILE A 121 6.52 0.39 17.03
CA ILE A 121 6.21 1.07 15.75
C ILE A 121 6.93 0.39 14.59
N HIS A 122 8.20 0.01 14.78
CA HIS A 122 8.95 -0.78 13.81
C HIS A 122 8.20 -2.06 13.42
N LEU A 123 7.75 -2.83 14.42
CA LEU A 123 7.02 -4.08 14.18
C LEU A 123 5.69 -3.86 13.47
N VAL A 124 5.02 -2.74 13.71
CA VAL A 124 3.78 -2.43 12.98
C VAL A 124 4.06 -2.15 11.52
N PHE A 125 5.07 -1.33 11.20
CA PHE A 125 5.43 -1.06 9.81
C PHE A 125 5.95 -2.31 9.08
N GLU A 126 6.73 -3.17 9.75
CA GLU A 126 7.12 -4.48 9.20
C GLU A 126 5.90 -5.35 8.87
N ARG A 127 4.89 -5.37 9.76
CA ARG A 127 3.66 -6.11 9.51
C ARG A 127 2.90 -5.56 8.30
N LEU A 128 2.73 -4.24 8.21
CA LEU A 128 2.06 -3.61 7.08
C LEU A 128 2.82 -3.91 5.77
N ALA A 129 4.14 -3.77 5.76
CA ALA A 129 4.97 -4.12 4.59
C ALA A 129 4.81 -5.60 4.16
N ALA A 130 4.65 -6.52 5.11
CA ALA A 130 4.40 -7.92 4.83
C ALA A 130 2.99 -8.17 4.27
N GLU A 131 1.99 -7.43 4.74
CA GLU A 131 0.61 -7.48 4.23
C GLU A 131 0.56 -6.97 2.77
N GLU A 132 1.16 -5.81 2.47
CA GLU A 132 1.33 -5.29 1.10
C GLU A 132 2.03 -6.28 0.18
N SER A 133 3.06 -6.96 0.68
CA SER A 133 3.81 -7.95 -0.12
C SER A 133 2.94 -9.17 -0.49
N ARG A 134 1.99 -9.55 0.37
CA ARG A 134 1.04 -10.62 0.08
C ARG A 134 0.01 -10.20 -0.95
N HIS A 135 -0.49 -8.96 -0.87
CA HIS A 135 -1.40 -8.43 -1.88
C HIS A 135 -0.70 -8.34 -3.25
N LYS A 136 0.53 -7.82 -3.28
CA LYS A 136 1.36 -7.78 -4.47
C LYS A 136 1.48 -9.15 -5.11
N HIS A 137 1.85 -10.17 -4.32
CA HIS A 137 2.04 -11.52 -4.82
C HIS A 137 0.77 -12.11 -5.45
N TYR A 138 -0.38 -11.86 -4.83
CA TYR A 138 -1.66 -12.28 -5.39
C TYR A 138 -1.92 -11.69 -6.78
N PHE A 139 -1.63 -10.39 -6.98
CA PHE A 139 -1.79 -9.78 -8.31
C PHE A 139 -0.75 -10.24 -9.32
N GLU A 140 0.49 -10.53 -8.89
CA GLU A 140 1.52 -11.15 -9.74
C GLU A 140 1.05 -12.52 -10.24
N GLU A 141 0.51 -13.37 -9.36
CA GLU A 141 -0.04 -14.68 -9.74
C GLU A 141 -1.22 -14.55 -10.71
N LEU A 142 -2.13 -13.59 -10.49
CA LEU A 142 -3.23 -13.33 -11.42
C LEU A 142 -2.72 -12.88 -12.78
N TYR A 143 -1.70 -12.01 -12.82
CA TYR A 143 -1.12 -11.49 -14.05
C TYR A 143 -0.44 -12.62 -14.85
N GLU A 144 0.38 -13.44 -14.20
CA GLU A 144 1.05 -14.60 -14.81
C GLU A 144 0.03 -15.56 -15.43
N ASN A 145 -1.05 -15.86 -14.70
CA ASN A 145 -2.11 -16.75 -15.16
C ASN A 145 -2.89 -16.18 -16.35
N GLU A 146 -3.13 -14.87 -16.38
CA GLU A 146 -3.81 -14.21 -17.49
C GLU A 146 -2.94 -14.20 -18.75
N VAL A 147 -1.67 -13.80 -18.62
CA VAL A 147 -0.71 -13.78 -19.74
C VAL A 147 -0.48 -15.19 -20.30
N SER A 148 -0.43 -16.21 -19.43
CA SER A 148 -0.28 -17.60 -19.87
C SER A 148 -1.50 -18.15 -20.62
N ARG A 149 -2.69 -17.56 -20.46
CA ARG A 149 -3.91 -17.97 -21.17
C ARG A 149 -4.06 -17.32 -22.55
N ASP A 150 -3.41 -16.17 -22.75
CA ASP A 150 -3.43 -15.41 -24.00
C ASP A 150 -2.40 -15.89 -25.04
N ASN A 151 -1.48 -16.80 -24.65
CA ASN A 151 -0.48 -17.44 -25.53
C ASN A 151 -0.92 -18.84 -25.98
#